data_AF-A0A957CIW3-F1
#
_entry.id   AF-A0A957CIW3-F1
#
_cell.length_a   1.000
_cell.length_b   1.000
_cell.length_c   1.000
_cell.angle_alpha   90.00
_cell.angle_beta   90.00
_cell.angle_gamma   90.00
#
_symmetry.space_group_name_H-M   'P 1'
#
loop_
_entity.id
_entity.type
_entity.pdbx_description
1 polymer ?
#
loop_
_entity_poly.entity_id
_entity_poly.type
_entity_poly.pdbx_seq_one_letter_code
_entity_poly.pdbx_strand_id
1 'polypeptide(L)'
;MSEKNQEPENEASDASKKAKHHFRMRHDWNNLIDDLIQDGQNQGMFDNLPGKGKPLNLKKNIYGADQALAHGLMKHNEIVPAWIMDRNHILEQIDALRAEIKRTWQR
;
A
#
# COMPACT_ATOMS: atom_id res chain seq x y z
N MET A 1 -5.11 -29.78 -55.40
CA MET A 1 -6.31 -30.25 -54.67
C MET A 1 -5.83 -30.63 -53.27
N SER A 2 -6.04 -29.91 -52.18
CA SER A 2 -7.01 -28.86 -51.90
C SER A 2 -6.51 -28.07 -50.70
N GLU A 3 -6.16 -26.80 -50.91
CA GLU A 3 -6.19 -25.80 -49.84
C GLU A 3 -7.65 -25.39 -49.68
N LYS A 4 -8.26 -25.62 -48.52
CA LYS A 4 -9.54 -25.00 -48.18
C LYS A 4 -9.74 -24.86 -46.67
N ASN A 5 -9.47 -23.64 -46.22
CA ASN A 5 -10.25 -22.85 -45.26
C ASN A 5 -10.67 -23.51 -43.93
N GLN A 6 -9.89 -23.26 -42.89
CA GLN A 6 -10.34 -23.30 -41.48
C GLN A 6 -10.23 -21.92 -40.80
N GLU A 7 -10.43 -20.83 -41.55
CA GLU A 7 -10.27 -19.46 -41.02
C GLU A 7 -11.57 -18.72 -40.59
N PRO A 8 -12.82 -19.03 -41.02
CA PRO A 8 -13.98 -18.20 -40.63
C PRO A 8 -14.57 -18.51 -39.24
N GLU A 9 -14.32 -19.69 -38.69
CA GLU A 9 -14.98 -20.16 -37.46
C GLU A 9 -14.32 -19.60 -36.19
N ASN A 10 -13.01 -19.35 -36.24
CA ASN A 10 -12.25 -18.81 -35.12
C ASN A 10 -12.57 -17.33 -34.84
N GLU A 11 -12.79 -16.52 -35.88
CA GLU A 11 -13.05 -15.08 -35.74
C GLU A 11 -14.41 -14.77 -35.10
N ALA A 12 -15.47 -15.50 -35.48
CA ALA A 12 -16.80 -15.34 -34.89
C ALA A 12 -16.82 -15.74 -33.40
N SER A 13 -16.05 -16.76 -33.04
CA SER A 13 -15.91 -17.21 -31.65
C SER A 13 -15.18 -16.18 -30.78
N ASP A 14 -14.19 -15.49 -31.34
CA ASP A 14 -13.36 -14.52 -30.64
C ASP A 14 -14.08 -13.18 -30.45
N ALA A 15 -14.90 -12.76 -31.43
CA ALA A 15 -15.78 -11.59 -31.31
C ALA A 15 -16.85 -11.77 -30.21
N SER A 16 -17.45 -12.96 -30.12
CA SER A 16 -18.44 -13.29 -29.08
C SER A 16 -17.82 -13.30 -27.67
N LYS A 17 -16.60 -13.83 -27.53
CA LYS A 17 -15.84 -13.82 -26.27
C LYS A 17 -15.50 -12.39 -25.83
N LYS A 18 -15.05 -11.53 -26.76
CA LYS A 18 -14.77 -10.10 -26.49
C LYS A 18 -16.01 -9.34 -26.05
N ALA A 19 -17.16 -9.54 -26.71
CA ALA A 19 -18.42 -8.90 -26.32
C ALA A 19 -18.88 -9.30 -24.91
N LYS A 20 -18.77 -10.60 -24.57
CA LYS A 20 -19.06 -11.11 -23.21
C LYS A 20 -18.09 -10.53 -22.17
N HIS A 21 -16.80 -10.44 -22.50
CA HIS A 21 -15.80 -9.83 -21.63
C HIS A 21 -16.10 -8.34 -21.36
N HIS A 22 -16.43 -7.56 -22.40
CA HIS A 22 -16.83 -6.16 -22.24
C HIS A 22 -18.12 -5.98 -21.42
N PHE A 23 -19.08 -6.90 -21.57
CA PHE A 23 -20.30 -6.91 -20.75
C PHE A 23 -20.00 -7.17 -19.27
N ARG A 24 -19.13 -8.14 -18.96
CA ARG A 24 -18.68 -8.45 -17.59
C ARG A 24 -17.85 -7.32 -16.99
N MET A 25 -16.96 -6.67 -17.76
CA MET A 25 -16.23 -5.47 -17.33
C MET A 25 -17.15 -4.34 -16.84
N ARG A 26 -18.34 -4.19 -17.45
CA ARG A 26 -19.30 -3.13 -17.08
C ARG A 26 -20.22 -3.49 -15.91
N HIS A 27 -20.59 -4.75 -15.75
CA HIS A 27 -21.65 -5.16 -14.81
C HIS A 27 -21.15 -6.05 -13.67
N ASP A 28 -19.95 -6.62 -13.77
CA ASP A 28 -19.40 -7.59 -12.83
C ASP A 28 -17.87 -7.47 -12.72
N TRP A 29 -17.41 -6.23 -12.54
CA TRP A 29 -16.00 -5.88 -12.59
C TRP A 29 -15.16 -6.55 -11.50
N ASN A 30 -15.70 -6.64 -10.28
CA ASN A 30 -15.00 -7.26 -9.14
C ASN A 30 -14.73 -8.75 -9.39
N ASN A 31 -15.76 -9.53 -9.76
CA ASN A 31 -15.58 -10.97 -10.00
C ASN A 31 -14.66 -11.23 -11.20
N LEU A 32 -14.73 -10.39 -12.23
CA LEU A 32 -13.84 -10.52 -13.40
C LEU A 32 -12.36 -10.28 -13.04
N ILE A 33 -12.08 -9.38 -12.10
CA ILE A 33 -10.72 -9.14 -11.62
C ILE A 33 -10.21 -10.30 -10.79
N ASP A 34 -11.04 -10.85 -9.92
CA ASP A 34 -10.68 -12.00 -9.11
C ASP A 34 -10.36 -13.22 -10.01
N ASP A 35 -11.21 -13.49 -11.00
CA ASP A 35 -10.97 -14.54 -12.02
C ASP A 35 -9.63 -14.30 -12.73
N LEU A 36 -9.33 -13.07 -13.14
CA LEU A 36 -8.09 -12.72 -13.83
C LEU A 36 -6.85 -12.88 -12.94
N ILE A 37 -6.93 -12.49 -11.67
CA ILE A 37 -5.84 -12.66 -10.70
C ILE A 37 -5.58 -14.16 -10.51
N GLN A 38 -6.63 -14.97 -10.35
CA GLN A 38 -6.53 -16.40 -10.14
C GLN A 38 -5.94 -17.11 -11.37
N ASP A 39 -6.35 -16.73 -12.57
CA ASP A 39 -5.75 -17.23 -13.82
C ASP A 39 -4.27 -16.86 -13.94
N GLY A 40 -3.91 -15.63 -13.57
CA GLY A 40 -2.51 -15.20 -13.52
C GLY A 40 -1.67 -15.97 -12.50
N GLN A 41 -2.25 -16.33 -11.35
CA GLN A 41 -1.62 -17.20 -10.35
C GLN A 41 -1.39 -18.61 -10.90
N ASN A 42 -2.40 -19.20 -11.54
CA ASN A 42 -2.31 -20.53 -12.16
C ASN A 42 -1.26 -20.59 -13.28
N GLN A 43 -1.11 -19.50 -14.03
CA GLN A 43 -0.11 -19.36 -15.10
C GLN A 43 1.31 -19.06 -14.58
N GLY A 44 1.49 -18.92 -13.26
CA GLY A 44 2.80 -18.62 -12.66
C GLY A 44 3.28 -17.19 -12.92
N MET A 45 2.42 -16.26 -13.33
CA MET A 45 2.82 -14.86 -13.59
C MET A 45 3.36 -14.17 -12.32
N PHE A 46 2.98 -14.66 -11.14
CA PHE A 46 3.42 -14.16 -9.84
C PHE A 46 4.69 -14.86 -9.32
N ASP A 47 5.28 -15.79 -10.08
CA ASP A 47 6.38 -16.61 -9.57
C ASP A 47 7.72 -15.90 -9.48
N ASN A 48 7.94 -14.88 -10.31
CA ASN A 48 9.18 -14.10 -10.36
C ASN A 48 8.97 -12.64 -9.91
N LEU A 49 8.10 -12.41 -8.92
CA LEU A 49 7.90 -11.07 -8.38
C LEU A 49 9.14 -10.59 -7.60
N PRO A 50 9.50 -9.30 -7.74
CA PRO A 50 10.59 -8.73 -6.96
C PRO A 50 10.26 -8.81 -5.47
N GLY A 51 11.09 -9.54 -4.72
CA GLY A 51 10.91 -9.71 -3.29
C GLY A 51 10.06 -10.92 -2.86
N LYS A 52 9.67 -11.82 -3.78
CA LYS A 52 9.01 -13.09 -3.41
C LYS A 52 9.85 -13.85 -2.38
N GLY A 53 9.23 -14.24 -1.27
CA GLY A 53 9.86 -14.99 -0.18
C GLY A 53 10.82 -14.20 0.70
N LYS A 54 11.08 -12.91 0.42
CA LYS A 54 11.87 -12.05 1.29
C LYS A 54 10.99 -11.45 2.39
N PRO A 55 11.49 -11.30 3.63
CA PRO A 55 10.75 -10.64 4.69
C PRO A 55 10.44 -9.18 4.30
N LEU A 56 9.20 -8.75 4.57
CA LEU A 56 8.77 -7.38 4.30
C LEU A 56 9.53 -6.40 5.21
N ASN A 57 10.04 -5.31 4.63
CA ASN A 57 10.70 -4.27 5.41
C ASN A 57 9.66 -3.32 6.04
N LEU A 58 9.23 -3.66 7.26
CA LEU A 58 8.28 -2.86 8.03
C LEU A 58 8.85 -1.51 8.52
N LYS A 59 10.16 -1.27 8.40
CA LYS A 59 10.78 -0.01 8.84
C LYS A 59 10.52 1.15 7.87
N LYS A 60 10.17 0.85 6.61
CA LYS A 60 9.95 1.86 5.58
C LYS A 60 8.52 2.39 5.67
N ASN A 61 8.37 3.64 6.08
CA ASN A 61 7.08 4.32 6.04
C ASN A 61 6.71 4.68 4.59
N ILE A 62 5.66 4.06 4.06
CA ILE A 62 5.18 4.26 2.69
C ILE A 62 4.43 5.60 2.55
N TYR A 63 3.84 6.10 3.64
CA TYR A 63 3.06 7.33 3.68
C TYR A 63 3.90 8.60 3.92
N GLY A 64 5.16 8.43 4.30
CA GLY A 64 6.06 9.54 4.66
C GLY A 64 7.03 9.95 3.54
N ALA A 65 6.74 9.65 2.27
CA ALA A 65 7.69 9.75 1.17
C ALA A 65 8.38 11.13 1.08
N ASP A 66 7.62 12.21 1.25
CA ASP A 66 8.12 13.59 1.14
C ASP A 66 9.14 13.96 2.22
N GLN A 67 8.97 13.45 3.44
CA GLN A 67 9.84 13.73 4.59
C GLN A 67 10.63 12.51 5.07
N ALA A 68 10.72 11.45 4.25
CA ALA A 68 11.35 10.20 4.63
C ALA A 68 12.82 10.38 5.03
N LEU A 69 13.54 11.24 4.30
CA LEU A 69 14.94 11.56 4.59
C LEU A 69 15.08 12.33 5.91
N ALA A 70 14.28 13.38 6.12
CA ALA A 70 14.31 14.18 7.34
C ALA A 70 14.01 13.33 8.58
N HIS A 71 12.94 12.53 8.54
CA HIS A 71 12.59 11.61 9.62
C HIS A 71 13.67 10.54 9.85
N GLY A 72 14.30 10.04 8.79
CA GLY A 72 15.40 9.08 8.86
C GLY A 72 16.63 9.66 9.57
N LEU A 73 17.04 10.88 9.20
CA LEU A 73 18.15 11.60 9.83
C LEU A 73 17.87 11.88 11.30
N MET A 74 16.68 12.38 11.63
CA MET A 74 16.26 12.63 13.02
C MET A 74 16.34 11.34 13.85
N LYS A 75 15.77 10.23 13.35
CA LYS A 75 15.81 8.93 14.02
C LYS A 75 17.24 8.41 14.21
N HIS A 76 18.12 8.60 13.23
CA HIS A 76 19.51 8.15 13.32
C HIS A 76 20.33 8.94 14.35
N ASN A 77 20.03 10.23 14.51
CA ASN A 77 20.70 11.11 15.47
C ASN A 77 19.98 11.17 16.84
N GLU A 78 18.95 10.35 17.06
CA GLU A 78 18.12 10.37 18.28
C GLU A 78 17.46 11.74 18.56
N ILE A 79 17.21 12.53 17.51
CA ILE A 79 16.59 13.85 17.58
C ILE A 79 15.09 13.73 17.33
N VAL A 80 14.28 14.47 18.08
CA VAL A 80 12.83 14.59 17.87
C VAL A 80 12.51 15.82 17.02
N PRO A 81 11.40 15.80 16.24
CA PRO A 81 10.89 16.99 15.57
C PRO A 81 10.69 18.17 16.53
N ALA A 82 10.88 19.39 16.04
CA ALA A 82 10.80 20.62 16.84
C ALA A 82 9.48 20.74 17.63
N TRP A 83 8.34 20.46 16.99
CA TRP A 83 7.03 20.52 17.65
C TRP A 83 6.87 19.52 18.80
N ILE A 84 7.57 18.36 18.77
CA ILE A 84 7.59 17.41 19.90
C ILE A 84 8.41 17.99 21.04
N MET A 85 9.56 18.60 20.72
CA MET A 85 10.41 19.26 21.71
C MET A 85 9.65 20.38 22.41
N ASP A 86 8.99 21.26 21.66
CA ASP A 86 8.18 22.37 22.20
C ASP A 86 7.05 21.84 23.11
N ARG A 87 6.34 20.79 22.65
CA ARG A 87 5.30 20.14 23.45
C ARG A 87 5.85 19.59 24.77
N ASN A 88 6.97 18.88 24.73
CA ASN A 88 7.57 18.29 25.92
C ASN A 88 8.02 19.36 26.91
N HIS A 89 8.59 20.46 26.40
CA HIS A 89 8.97 21.60 27.21
C HIS A 89 7.77 22.22 27.94
N ILE A 90 6.64 22.41 27.25
CA ILE A 90 5.41 22.92 27.86
C ILE A 90 4.89 21.95 28.94
N LEU A 91 4.91 20.65 28.67
CA LEU A 91 4.48 19.64 29.64
C LEU A 91 5.33 19.66 30.91
N GLU A 92 6.65 19.80 30.76
CA GLU A 92 7.58 19.92 31.89
C GLU A 92 7.27 21.15 32.75
N GLN A 93 6.98 22.30 32.13
CA GLN A 93 6.57 23.52 32.85
C GLN A 93 5.25 23.31 33.61
N ILE A 94 4.27 22.65 32.99
CA ILE A 94 2.98 22.34 33.63
C ILE A 94 3.19 21.46 34.87
N ASP A 95 4.03 20.43 34.76
CA ASP A 95 4.29 19.53 35.87
C ASP A 95 5.08 20.20 37.00
N ALA A 96 6.03 21.08 36.66
CA ALA A 96 6.73 21.92 37.64
C ALA A 96 5.76 22.83 38.41
N LEU A 97 4.87 23.52 37.69
CA LEU A 97 3.85 24.38 38.30
C LEU A 97 2.90 23.57 39.21
N ARG A 98 2.45 22.40 38.76
CA ARG A 98 1.61 21.51 39.57
C ARG A 98 2.31 21.06 40.85
N ALA A 99 3.60 20.75 40.77
CA ALA A 99 4.40 20.35 41.93
C ALA A 99 4.57 21.51 42.92
N GLU A 100 4.79 22.72 42.43
CA GLU A 100 4.87 23.94 43.25
C GLU A 100 3.55 24.20 43.99
N ILE A 101 2.43 24.22 43.24
CA ILE A 101 1.09 24.35 43.80
C ILE A 101 0.89 23.28 44.88
N LYS A 102 1.14 22.00 44.60
CA LYS A 102 0.97 20.94 45.60
C LYS A 102 1.77 21.18 46.89
N ARG A 103 2.98 21.72 46.79
CA ARG A 103 3.82 22.05 47.96
C ARG A 103 3.24 23.22 48.75
N THR A 104 2.73 24.27 48.09
CA THR A 104 2.15 25.42 48.78
C THR A 104 0.87 25.07 49.51
N TRP A 105 0.04 24.19 48.95
CA TRP A 105 -1.21 23.71 49.58
C TRP A 105 -0.99 22.64 50.67
N GLN A 106 0.21 22.08 50.82
CA GLN A 106 0.56 21.15 51.91
C GLN A 106 1.15 21.86 53.14
N ARG A 107 1.32 23.19 53.07
CA ARG A 107 1.85 24.03 54.14
C ARG A 107 0.71 24.70 54.90
#